data_AF-A0A3D0D394-F1
#
_entry.id   AF-A0A3D0D394-F1
#
_cell.length_a   1.000
_cell.length_b   1.000
_cell.length_c   1.000
_cell.angle_alpha   90.00
_cell.angle_beta   90.00
_cell.angle_gamma   90.00
#
_symmetry.space_group_name_H-M   'P 1'
#
loop_
_entity.id
_entity.type
_entity.pdbx_description
1 polymer ?
#
loop_
_entity_poly.entity_id
_entity_poly.type
_entity_poly.pdbx_seq_one_letter_code
_entity_poly.pdbx_strand_id
1 'polypeptide(L)'
;LNAGAAAAQGEVLLFLHADTALPPGSLDAVRTAATDPALVGGNFRLRFEGRDVASRLFTAYYRAQQQWLNVYYGDSAIFVRREVFAALSGFRNDPIMEDYDFVRRLEQLGPTACLPLTVTTSARRYRGRVVRTIATWASILLLYRLGVPPARLARLYAPPGEGGDG
;
A
#
# COMPACT_ATOMS: atom_id res chain seq x y z
N LEU A 1 3.74 6.04 -10.44
CA LEU A 1 2.39 6.41 -9.92
C LEU A 1 1.95 7.82 -10.36
N ASN A 2 2.73 8.88 -10.09
CA ASN A 2 2.35 10.27 -10.42
C ASN A 2 2.03 10.51 -11.91
N ALA A 3 2.82 9.96 -12.84
CA ALA A 3 2.55 10.09 -14.28
C ALA A 3 1.19 9.48 -14.68
N GLY A 4 0.84 8.33 -14.09
CA GLY A 4 -0.48 7.70 -14.30
C GLY A 4 -1.61 8.54 -13.74
N ALA A 5 -1.42 9.16 -12.56
CA ALA A 5 -2.38 10.10 -11.98
C ALA A 5 -2.61 11.33 -12.88
N ALA A 6 -1.55 11.86 -13.50
CA ALA A 6 -1.64 12.99 -14.42
C ALA A 6 -2.40 12.64 -15.71
N ALA A 7 -2.27 11.41 -16.21
CA ALA A 7 -2.97 10.95 -17.41
C ALA A 7 -4.42 10.51 -17.14
N ALA A 8 -4.75 10.12 -15.90
CA ALA A 8 -6.10 9.73 -15.55
C ALA A 8 -7.09 10.90 -15.70
N GLN A 9 -8.36 10.59 -15.98
CA GLN A 9 -9.44 11.59 -16.11
C GLN A 9 -10.54 11.48 -15.03
N GLY A 10 -10.54 10.42 -14.22
CA GLY A 10 -11.54 10.22 -13.17
C GLY A 10 -11.36 11.14 -11.96
N GLU A 11 -12.47 11.47 -11.30
CA GLU A 11 -12.49 12.27 -10.06
C GLU A 11 -11.90 11.52 -8.86
N VAL A 12 -11.86 10.20 -8.93
CA VAL A 12 -11.23 9.32 -7.95
C VAL A 12 -10.10 8.57 -8.63
N LEU A 13 -8.94 8.58 -8.01
CA LEU A 13 -7.76 7.85 -8.45
C LEU A 13 -7.65 6.56 -7.65
N LEU A 14 -7.43 5.44 -8.33
CA LEU A 14 -7.16 4.14 -7.73
C LEU A 14 -5.77 3.67 -8.16
N PHE A 15 -4.87 3.51 -7.20
CA PHE A 15 -3.51 3.03 -7.40
C PHE A 15 -3.45 1.54 -7.08
N LEU A 16 -3.06 0.75 -8.08
CA LEU A 16 -2.96 -0.70 -8.00
C LEU A 16 -1.52 -1.14 -8.23
N HIS A 17 -1.00 -2.00 -7.35
CA HIS A 17 0.30 -2.64 -7.59
C HIS A 17 0.15 -3.70 -8.68
N ALA A 18 1.16 -3.86 -9.54
CA ALA A 18 1.16 -4.82 -10.65
C ALA A 18 0.83 -6.28 -10.26
N ASP A 19 1.17 -6.68 -9.03
CA ASP A 19 0.92 -8.03 -8.51
C ASP A 19 -0.41 -8.17 -7.76
N THR A 20 -1.24 -7.12 -7.74
CA THR A 20 -2.49 -7.08 -6.97
C THR A 20 -3.71 -7.19 -7.88
N ALA A 21 -4.57 -8.15 -7.54
CA ALA A 21 -5.85 -8.37 -8.22
C ALA A 21 -7.01 -7.79 -7.41
N LEU A 22 -7.83 -6.98 -8.08
CA LEU A 22 -9.08 -6.44 -7.54
C LEU A 22 -10.20 -7.48 -7.64
N PRO A 23 -11.00 -7.73 -6.59
CA PRO A 23 -12.19 -8.54 -6.70
C PRO A 23 -13.29 -7.83 -7.53
N PRO A 24 -14.27 -8.57 -8.08
CA PRO A 24 -15.46 -7.99 -8.70
C PRO A 24 -16.15 -6.99 -7.76
N GLY A 25 -16.69 -5.90 -8.31
CA GLY A 25 -17.35 -4.83 -7.54
C GLY A 25 -16.40 -3.82 -6.87
N SER A 26 -15.08 -3.95 -7.05
CA SER A 26 -14.11 -3.02 -6.43
C SER A 26 -14.30 -1.57 -6.88
N LEU A 27 -14.56 -1.34 -8.16
CA LEU A 27 -14.76 0.01 -8.69
C LEU A 27 -16.04 0.65 -8.15
N ASP A 28 -17.12 -0.13 -8.02
CA ASP A 28 -18.40 0.35 -7.47
C ASP A 28 -18.26 0.68 -5.98
N ALA A 29 -17.50 -0.13 -5.23
CA ALA A 29 -17.20 0.14 -3.83
C ALA A 29 -16.40 1.45 -3.67
N VAL A 30 -15.41 1.70 -4.54
CA VAL A 30 -14.65 2.96 -4.54
C VAL A 30 -15.54 4.14 -4.88
N ARG A 31 -16.39 4.03 -5.92
CA ARG A 31 -17.35 5.07 -6.30
C ARG A 31 -18.31 5.38 -5.14
N THR A 32 -18.82 4.34 -4.49
CA THR A 32 -19.72 4.47 -3.33
C THR A 32 -19.03 5.15 -2.16
N ALA A 33 -17.80 4.77 -1.82
CA ALA A 33 -17.06 5.44 -0.75
C ALA A 33 -16.74 6.90 -1.09
N ALA A 34 -16.53 7.22 -2.38
CA ALA A 34 -16.31 8.58 -2.82
C ALA A 34 -17.56 9.48 -2.83
N THR A 35 -18.77 8.93 -2.62
CA THR A 35 -19.96 9.78 -2.44
C THR A 35 -20.02 10.38 -1.05
N ASP A 36 -19.32 9.81 -0.06
CA ASP A 36 -19.20 10.37 1.28
C ASP A 36 -18.19 11.53 1.28
N PRO A 37 -18.63 12.79 1.46
CA PRO A 37 -17.75 13.96 1.45
C PRO A 37 -16.77 13.98 2.62
N ALA A 38 -17.00 13.22 3.69
CA ALA A 38 -16.06 13.13 4.80
C ALA A 38 -14.81 12.32 4.40
N LEU A 39 -14.95 11.33 3.52
CA LEU A 39 -13.86 10.44 3.14
C LEU A 39 -12.94 11.07 2.09
N VAL A 40 -11.66 11.22 2.46
CA VAL A 40 -10.63 11.75 1.56
C VAL A 40 -10.01 10.67 0.65
N GLY A 41 -10.14 9.40 1.06
CA GLY A 41 -9.60 8.25 0.34
C GLY A 41 -9.65 6.99 1.22
N GLY A 42 -8.81 6.02 0.89
CA GLY A 42 -8.76 4.77 1.64
C GLY A 42 -8.07 3.64 0.91
N ASN A 43 -8.37 2.42 1.32
CA ASN A 43 -7.81 1.21 0.73
C ASN A 43 -8.76 0.01 0.85
N PHE A 44 -8.30 -1.15 0.40
CA PHE A 44 -9.01 -2.42 0.53
C PHE A 44 -8.36 -3.31 1.60
N ARG A 45 -9.07 -4.36 2.02
CA ARG A 45 -8.43 -5.43 2.80
C ARG A 45 -7.43 -6.17 1.92
N LEU A 46 -6.26 -6.48 2.45
CA LEU A 46 -5.24 -7.25 1.73
C LEU A 46 -5.24 -8.72 2.15
N ARG A 47 -5.00 -9.60 1.18
CA ARG A 47 -4.64 -11.00 1.40
C ARG A 47 -3.50 -11.40 0.46
N PHE A 48 -2.54 -12.15 0.98
CA PHE A 48 -1.48 -12.75 0.17
C PHE A 48 -1.96 -14.06 -0.46
N GLU A 49 -1.67 -14.26 -1.76
CA GLU A 49 -2.01 -15.45 -2.51
C GLU A 49 -1.23 -16.67 -2.02
N GLY A 50 -1.94 -17.71 -1.60
CA GLY A 50 -1.36 -18.98 -1.16
C GLY A 50 -2.16 -19.61 -0.02
N ARG A 51 -1.98 -20.93 0.17
CA ARG A 51 -2.54 -21.66 1.32
C ARG A 51 -1.48 -22.04 2.36
N ASP A 52 -0.22 -21.71 2.09
CA ASP A 52 0.93 -21.99 2.93
C ASP A 52 1.00 -21.06 4.15
N VAL A 53 1.79 -21.48 5.14
CA VAL A 53 1.96 -20.75 6.41
C VAL A 53 2.51 -19.34 6.15
N ALA A 54 3.40 -19.18 5.16
CA ALA A 54 3.96 -17.90 4.77
C ALA A 54 2.88 -16.87 4.41
N SER A 55 2.00 -17.21 3.47
CA SER A 55 0.93 -16.31 3.00
C SER A 55 -0.05 -15.96 4.12
N ARG A 56 -0.32 -16.90 5.03
CA ARG A 56 -1.15 -16.65 6.22
C ARG A 56 -0.48 -15.67 7.18
N LEU A 57 0.81 -15.83 7.44
CA LEU A 57 1.56 -14.94 8.32
C LEU A 57 1.67 -13.52 7.75
N PHE A 58 1.95 -13.37 6.46
CA PHE A 58 1.96 -12.05 5.81
C PHE A 58 0.59 -11.38 5.86
N THR A 59 -0.48 -12.12 5.57
CA THR A 59 -1.86 -11.61 5.66
C THR A 59 -2.19 -11.18 7.09
N ALA A 60 -1.83 -11.98 8.10
CA ALA A 60 -2.07 -11.65 9.50
C ALA A 60 -1.27 -10.42 9.95
N TYR A 61 0.02 -10.33 9.58
CA TYR A 61 0.88 -9.19 9.88
C TYR A 61 0.31 -7.89 9.30
N TYR A 62 -0.12 -7.92 8.03
CA TYR A 62 -0.69 -6.74 7.38
C TYR A 62 -2.03 -6.33 8.02
N ARG A 63 -2.90 -7.30 8.32
CA ARG A 63 -4.16 -7.04 9.02
C ARG A 63 -3.94 -6.43 10.39
N ALA A 64 -2.95 -6.92 11.15
CA ALA A 64 -2.62 -6.37 12.45
C ALA A 64 -2.13 -4.92 12.33
N GLN A 65 -1.23 -4.61 11.37
CA GLN A 65 -0.80 -3.23 11.14
C GLN A 65 -1.96 -2.30 10.78
N GLN A 66 -2.85 -2.76 9.90
CA GLN A 66 -4.00 -1.96 9.49
C GLN A 66 -4.97 -1.72 10.66
N GLN A 67 -5.28 -2.75 11.46
CA GLN A 67 -6.22 -2.63 12.57
C GLN A 67 -5.67 -1.83 13.75
N TRP A 68 -4.39 -1.97 14.06
CA TRP A 68 -3.80 -1.43 15.30
C TRP A 68 -3.08 -0.10 15.08
N LEU A 69 -2.48 0.09 13.91
CA LEU A 69 -1.67 1.28 13.61
C LEU A 69 -2.34 2.18 12.56
N ASN A 70 -3.50 1.78 12.04
CA ASN A 70 -4.14 2.37 10.87
C ASN A 70 -3.18 2.47 9.67
N VAL A 71 -2.19 1.56 9.58
CA VAL A 71 -1.17 1.63 8.52
C VAL A 71 -1.56 0.72 7.37
N TYR A 72 -1.60 1.29 6.18
CA TYR A 72 -1.72 0.58 4.94
C TYR A 72 -0.75 1.12 3.89
N TYR A 73 -0.46 0.26 2.92
CA TYR A 73 0.56 0.38 1.88
C TYR A 73 -0.06 0.17 0.50
N GLY A 74 0.71 0.42 -0.56
CA GLY A 74 0.27 0.33 -1.95
C GLY A 74 -0.29 -1.04 -2.34
N ASP A 75 0.18 -2.11 -1.71
CA ASP A 75 -0.32 -3.49 -1.93
C ASP A 75 -1.82 -3.65 -1.66
N SER A 76 -2.38 -2.80 -0.80
CA SER A 76 -3.82 -2.84 -0.46
C SER A 76 -4.72 -2.04 -1.39
N ALA A 77 -4.19 -1.59 -2.52
CA ALA A 77 -4.84 -0.71 -3.50
C ALA A 77 -5.38 0.59 -2.87
N ILE A 78 -4.64 1.69 -3.06
CA ILE A 78 -4.97 2.98 -2.44
C ILE A 78 -5.92 3.74 -3.38
N PHE A 79 -7.06 4.20 -2.87
CA PHE A 79 -7.91 5.14 -3.59
C PHE A 79 -7.94 6.51 -2.90
N VAL A 80 -8.09 7.57 -3.69
CA VAL A 80 -8.08 8.95 -3.19
C VAL A 80 -8.82 9.86 -4.17
N ARG A 81 -9.47 10.90 -3.67
CA ARG A 81 -10.06 11.94 -4.53
C ARG A 81 -8.95 12.69 -5.27
N ARG A 82 -9.17 13.02 -6.55
CA ARG A 82 -8.19 13.74 -7.38
C ARG A 82 -7.77 15.06 -6.76
N GLU A 83 -8.74 15.83 -6.24
CA GLU A 83 -8.49 17.13 -5.59
C GLU A 83 -7.60 16.97 -4.35
N VAL A 84 -7.84 15.94 -3.54
CA VAL A 84 -7.02 15.62 -2.36
C VAL A 84 -5.62 15.19 -2.79
N PHE A 85 -5.51 14.33 -3.81
CA PHE A 85 -4.21 13.91 -4.35
C PHE A 85 -3.37 15.10 -4.84
N ALA A 86 -4.01 16.06 -5.52
CA ALA A 86 -3.38 17.28 -5.99
C ALA A 86 -2.97 18.18 -4.81
N ALA A 87 -3.83 18.36 -3.80
CA ALA A 87 -3.50 19.10 -2.58
C ALA A 87 -2.31 18.50 -1.82
N LEU A 88 -2.18 17.17 -1.87
CA LEU A 88 -1.05 16.43 -1.32
C LEU A 88 0.21 16.46 -2.20
N SER A 89 0.19 17.12 -3.36
CA SER A 89 1.29 17.08 -4.35
C SER A 89 1.70 15.66 -4.76
N GLY A 90 0.75 14.71 -4.69
CA GLY A 90 0.94 13.31 -5.06
C GLY A 90 1.90 12.50 -4.16
N PHE A 91 2.45 11.43 -4.73
CA PHE A 91 3.47 10.60 -4.06
C PHE A 91 4.83 11.29 -4.10
N ARG A 92 5.61 11.16 -3.02
CA ARG A 92 7.02 11.57 -3.03
C ARG A 92 7.81 10.69 -4.00
N ASN A 93 8.88 11.26 -4.56
CA ASN A 93 9.80 10.51 -5.41
C ASN A 93 10.87 9.81 -4.56
N ASP A 94 10.42 9.11 -3.52
CA ASP A 94 11.28 8.32 -2.64
C ASP A 94 11.41 6.89 -3.20
N PRO A 95 12.57 6.23 -3.04
CA PRO A 95 12.80 4.88 -3.57
C PRO A 95 12.02 3.79 -2.83
N ILE A 96 11.65 4.04 -1.58
CA ILE A 96 10.80 3.19 -0.75
C ILE A 96 9.98 4.08 0.20
N MET A 97 8.90 3.53 0.78
CA MET A 97 8.04 4.19 1.78
C MET A 97 7.25 5.40 1.23
N GLU A 98 7.23 5.58 -0.08
CA GLU A 98 6.49 6.65 -0.75
C GLU A 98 4.97 6.51 -0.55
N ASP A 99 4.50 5.27 -0.49
CA ASP A 99 3.10 4.92 -0.22
C ASP A 99 2.74 5.17 1.25
N TYR A 100 3.61 4.77 2.18
CA TYR A 100 3.45 5.02 3.61
C TYR A 100 3.38 6.53 3.90
N ASP A 101 4.32 7.30 3.36
CA ASP A 101 4.33 8.76 3.48
C ASP A 101 3.04 9.39 2.94
N PHE A 102 2.62 8.97 1.75
CA PHE A 102 1.38 9.45 1.15
C PHE A 102 0.17 9.15 2.04
N VAL A 103 0.05 7.93 2.56
CA VAL A 103 -1.04 7.54 3.45
C VAL A 103 -1.03 8.35 4.75
N ARG A 104 0.14 8.59 5.35
CA ARG A 104 0.24 9.43 6.56
C ARG A 104 -0.25 10.85 6.29
N ARG A 105 0.12 11.44 5.15
CA ARG A 105 -0.35 12.78 4.77
C ARG A 105 -1.84 12.80 4.42
N LEU A 106 -2.34 11.74 3.81
CA LEU A 106 -3.77 11.58 3.52
C LEU A 106 -4.61 11.53 4.80
N GLU A 107 -4.20 10.72 5.79
CA GLU A 107 -4.88 10.61 7.09
C GLU A 107 -4.82 11.92 7.91
N GLN A 108 -3.83 12.79 7.67
CA GLN A 108 -3.77 14.12 8.27
C GLN A 108 -4.79 15.10 7.68
N LEU A 109 -5.23 14.89 6.43
CA LEU A 109 -6.24 15.74 5.79
C LEU A 109 -7.67 15.36 6.17
N GLY A 110 -7.92 14.08 6.47
CA GLY A 110 -9.26 13.63 6.82
C GLY A 110 -9.38 12.12 7.00
N PRO A 111 -10.59 11.63 7.33
CA PRO A 111 -10.82 10.22 7.56
C PRO A 111 -10.71 9.39 6.27
N THR A 112 -10.17 8.18 6.43
CA THR A 112 -9.97 7.21 5.35
C THR A 112 -10.78 5.95 5.59
N ALA A 113 -11.27 5.30 4.52
CA ALA A 113 -12.03 4.06 4.63
C ALA A 113 -11.22 2.81 4.26
N CYS A 114 -11.40 1.73 5.02
CA CYS A 114 -10.98 0.39 4.61
C CYS A 114 -12.19 -0.36 4.03
N LEU A 115 -12.21 -0.53 2.72
CA LEU A 115 -13.29 -1.23 2.01
C LEU A 115 -13.31 -2.71 2.38
N PRO A 116 -14.50 -3.31 2.59
CA PRO A 116 -14.62 -4.69 3.07
C PRO A 116 -14.21 -5.75 2.03
N LEU A 117 -14.07 -5.34 0.76
CA LEU A 117 -13.56 -6.17 -0.33
C LEU A 117 -12.08 -6.49 -0.15
N THR A 118 -11.69 -7.72 -0.50
CA THR A 118 -10.32 -8.20 -0.28
C THR A 118 -9.56 -8.29 -1.60
N VAL A 119 -8.52 -7.46 -1.74
CA VAL A 119 -7.56 -7.56 -2.84
C VAL A 119 -6.55 -8.66 -2.55
N THR A 120 -6.09 -9.34 -3.60
CA THR A 120 -5.14 -10.44 -3.47
C THR A 120 -3.82 -10.06 -4.12
N THR A 121 -2.71 -10.18 -3.39
CA THR A 121 -1.35 -9.89 -3.90
C THR A 121 -0.47 -11.15 -3.87
N SER A 122 0.48 -11.26 -4.80
CA SER A 122 1.40 -12.40 -4.88
C SER A 122 2.40 -12.45 -3.72
N ALA A 123 2.48 -13.58 -3.02
CA ALA A 123 3.51 -13.83 -2.00
C ALA A 123 4.78 -14.50 -2.55
N ARG A 124 4.84 -14.78 -3.86
CA ARG A 124 5.83 -15.70 -4.45
C ARG A 124 7.27 -15.25 -4.18
N ARG A 125 7.53 -13.94 -4.21
CA ARG A 125 8.85 -13.34 -3.95
C ARG A 125 9.38 -13.54 -2.52
N TYR A 126 8.52 -13.95 -1.57
CA TYR A 126 8.89 -14.07 -0.16
C TYR A 126 8.92 -15.51 0.37
N ARG A 127 8.76 -16.50 -0.51
CA ARG A 127 8.78 -17.92 -0.13
C ARG A 127 10.13 -18.29 0.51
N GLY A 128 10.07 -19.03 1.62
CA GLY A 128 11.24 -19.51 2.35
C GLY A 128 11.96 -18.49 3.25
N ARG A 129 11.52 -17.21 3.28
CA ARG A 129 12.17 -16.15 4.07
C ARG A 129 11.20 -15.34 4.95
N VAL A 130 10.04 -15.90 5.30
CA VAL A 130 8.93 -15.20 5.97
C VAL A 130 9.36 -14.36 7.17
N VAL A 131 10.03 -14.98 8.14
CA VAL A 131 10.46 -14.29 9.37
C VAL A 131 11.44 -13.16 9.04
N ARG A 132 12.41 -13.41 8.15
CA ARG A 132 13.38 -12.41 7.71
C ARG A 132 12.69 -11.25 7.00
N THR A 133 11.74 -11.52 6.10
CA THR A 133 10.97 -10.49 5.40
C THR A 133 10.18 -9.62 6.37
N ILE A 134 9.44 -10.23 7.30
CA ILE A 134 8.66 -9.48 8.31
C ILE A 134 9.60 -8.65 9.20
N ALA A 135 10.73 -9.21 9.63
CA ALA A 135 11.72 -8.49 10.43
C ALA A 135 12.32 -7.31 9.64
N THR A 136 12.67 -7.50 8.37
CA THR A 136 13.17 -6.43 7.50
C THR A 136 12.13 -5.32 7.36
N TRP A 137 10.88 -5.63 7.04
CA TRP A 137 9.80 -4.64 6.93
C TRP A 137 9.59 -3.87 8.23
N ALA A 138 9.51 -4.58 9.36
CA ALA A 138 9.38 -3.95 10.67
C ALA A 138 10.56 -3.03 10.99
N SER A 139 11.79 -3.45 10.67
CA SER A 139 12.99 -2.64 10.88
C SER A 139 13.03 -1.39 10.00
N ILE A 140 12.61 -1.50 8.73
CA ILE A 140 12.54 -0.36 7.81
C ILE A 140 11.49 0.64 8.30
N LEU A 141 10.30 0.16 8.69
CA LEU A 141 9.26 1.01 9.24
C LEU A 141 9.73 1.73 10.51
N LEU A 142 10.41 1.01 11.42
CA LEU A 142 10.95 1.59 12.64
C LEU A 142 12.00 2.67 12.33
N LEU A 143 12.99 2.36 11.48
CA LEU A 143 14.04 3.30 11.11
C LEU A 143 13.49 4.51 10.36
N TYR A 144 12.49 4.32 9.50
CA TYR A 144 11.79 5.42 8.83
C TYR A 144 11.10 6.33 9.86
N ARG A 145 10.42 5.75 10.86
CA ARG A 145 9.81 6.51 11.96
C ARG A 145 10.83 7.23 12.84
N LEU A 146 12.06 6.71 12.93
CA LEU A 146 13.19 7.38 13.60
C LEU A 146 13.83 8.48 12.73
N GLY A 147 13.31 8.74 11.53
CA GLY A 147 13.80 9.81 10.65
C GLY A 147 14.97 9.41 9.74
N VAL A 148 15.26 8.11 9.61
CA VAL A 148 16.29 7.65 8.66
C VAL A 148 15.80 7.90 7.23
N PRO A 149 16.60 8.58 6.37
CA PRO A 149 16.17 8.88 5.00
C PRO A 149 15.85 7.62 4.17
N PRO A 150 14.78 7.63 3.35
CA PRO A 150 14.40 6.52 2.47
C PRO A 150 15.54 5.99 1.60
N ALA A 151 16.38 6.88 1.09
CA ALA A 151 17.53 6.51 0.27
C ALA A 151 18.55 5.60 0.99
N ARG A 152 18.67 5.71 2.32
CA ARG A 152 19.52 4.81 3.12
C ARG A 152 18.81 3.48 3.39
N LEU A 153 17.51 3.54 3.68
CA LEU A 153 16.70 2.35 3.92
C LEU A 153 16.60 1.47 2.67
N ALA A 154 16.53 2.08 1.48
CA ALA A 154 16.52 1.37 0.21
C ALA A 154 17.80 0.53 0.01
N ARG A 155 18.95 0.94 0.56
CA ARG A 155 20.19 0.14 0.51
C ARG A 155 20.15 -1.09 1.42
N LEU A 156 19.35 -1.02 2.49
CA LEU A 156 19.13 -2.13 3.43
C LEU A 156 18.02 -3.07 2.94
N TYR A 157 17.11 -2.54 2.12
CA TYR A 157 16.05 -3.29 1.48
C TYR A 157 16.52 -3.84 0.14
N ALA A 158 17.01 -5.08 0.12
CA ALA A 158 17.12 -5.83 -1.12
C ALA A 158 15.75 -6.42 -1.44
N PRO A 159 14.99 -5.91 -2.43
CA PRO A 159 13.77 -6.57 -2.86
C PRO A 159 14.16 -7.99 -3.34
N PRO A 160 13.52 -9.06 -2.84
CA PRO A 160 13.76 -10.37 -3.39
C PRO A 160 13.17 -10.40 -4.81
N GLY A 161 14.02 -10.25 -5.83
CA GLY A 161 13.59 -10.33 -7.23
C GLY A 161 14.39 -9.55 -8.28
N GLU A 162 15.34 -8.68 -7.92
CA GLU A 162 16.26 -8.07 -8.92
C GLU A 162 17.62 -8.77 -8.99
N GLY A 163 17.64 -10.06 -8.69
CA GLY A 163 18.72 -10.95 -9.11
C GLY A 163 18.31 -11.56 -10.44
N GLY A 164 18.61 -10.86 -11.54
CA GLY A 164 18.62 -11.46 -12.86
C GLY A 164 19.57 -12.65 -12.88
N ASP A 165 19.20 -13.63 -13.70
CA ASP A 165 20.04 -14.77 -14.05
C ASP A 165 21.50 -14.33 -14.28
N GLY A 166 22.41 -15.04 -13.61
CA GLY A 166 23.85 -15.00 -13.81
C GLY A 166 24.41 -16.38 -13.54
#